data_AF-A0A948TBS6-F1
#
_entry.id   AF-A0A948TBS6-F1
#
_cell.length_a   1.000
_cell.length_b   1.000
_cell.length_c   1.000
_cell.angle_alpha   90.00
_cell.angle_beta   90.00
_cell.angle_gamma   90.00
#
_symmetry.space_group_name_H-M   'P 1'
#
loop_
_entity.id
_entity.type
_entity.pdbx_description
1 polymer ?
#
loop_
_entity_poly.entity_id
_entity_poly.type
_entity_poly.pdbx_seq_one_letter_code
_entity_poly.pdbx_strand_id
1 'polypeptide(L)'
;MKLYPLLLLFVTLFSSCSKYTLSGGESSSDEEEKVNVYLNFRKNMSGDLFDIEYPVRIFCVDKVTSALTEFYFGEGEGILAQVDKGEYSVNAFIGINNDDFTLMNDINGKPMVAMNESGVSVTPVLSAHSTLNIEKQTEINFIPEYIVSSTEFEFSNIPSGVKSLSVEISPVCCGYYVEGGFSGRTQTAFVQCTENNGKWISGQKYIFPSEGEKTTVTVSMDYGDETVKKYQYTFSEGLSVGKPYKFTGEYDESLSIDGDFLISGWEDEEEIIMDFEEDFSDSDNDNDEPYDDENVDEDDILYVDDIPSSNSIWKSFYVWKVEETGAGEAQATIISPDQWFQIYAEGEAMEILDGYEIDGISGWRTFTREEAEEFYKEFSAELAGLNTLLERNGQNIFYTDDSRRYLCEDGEYTFGLYGKLNFYKAGKTVKYYLRPVKKVFFQTYTH
;
A
#
# COMPACT_ATOMS: atom_id res chain seq x y z
N MET A 1 -5.95 -71.74 9.32
CA MET A 1 -6.23 -71.55 10.76
C MET A 1 -5.36 -70.40 11.24
N LYS A 2 -5.98 -69.24 11.56
CA LYS A 2 -5.42 -68.00 12.18
C LYS A 2 -4.36 -67.26 11.32
N LEU A 3 -4.64 -66.20 10.54
CA LEU A 3 -5.24 -64.86 10.79
C LEU A 3 -4.45 -64.04 11.83
N TYR A 4 -3.58 -63.13 11.33
CA TYR A 4 -3.24 -61.81 11.90
C TYR A 4 -2.55 -60.94 10.83
N PRO A 5 -3.08 -59.76 10.47
CA PRO A 5 -2.35 -58.74 9.72
C PRO A 5 -1.59 -57.82 10.69
N LEU A 6 -0.32 -57.53 10.37
CA LEU A 6 0.52 -56.53 11.02
C LEU A 6 0.12 -55.15 10.46
N LEU A 7 -0.74 -54.44 11.18
CA LEU A 7 -1.09 -53.05 10.90
C LEU A 7 0.03 -52.15 11.46
N LEU A 8 0.81 -51.53 10.57
CA LEU A 8 1.77 -50.48 10.90
C LEU A 8 0.98 -49.18 11.11
N LEU A 9 0.76 -48.82 12.38
CA LEU A 9 0.10 -47.58 12.78
C LEU A 9 1.16 -46.47 12.86
N PHE A 10 1.11 -45.51 11.93
CA PHE A 10 1.78 -44.21 12.07
C PHE A 10 1.03 -43.42 13.16
N VAL A 11 1.65 -43.22 14.33
CA VAL A 11 1.14 -42.33 15.37
C VAL A 11 1.64 -40.93 15.04
N THR A 12 0.76 -40.09 14.50
CA THR A 12 0.93 -38.64 14.49
C THR A 12 0.70 -38.11 15.91
N LEU A 13 1.69 -37.39 16.44
CA LEU A 13 1.61 -36.71 17.74
C LEU A 13 0.76 -35.45 17.58
N PHE A 14 -0.54 -35.54 17.89
CA PHE A 14 -1.35 -34.36 18.19
C PHE A 14 -1.16 -34.01 19.67
N SER A 15 -0.41 -32.94 19.94
CA SER A 15 -0.35 -32.32 21.27
C SER A 15 -1.65 -31.57 21.54
N SER A 16 -2.62 -32.26 22.15
CA SER A 16 -3.78 -31.64 22.79
C SER A 16 -3.35 -31.16 24.19
N CYS A 17 -3.30 -29.84 24.39
CA CYS A 17 -3.20 -29.25 25.72
C CYS A 17 -4.59 -29.12 26.33
N SER A 18 -5.14 -30.20 26.88
CA SER A 18 -6.27 -30.12 27.80
C SER A 18 -5.79 -29.69 29.19
N LYS A 19 -6.31 -28.58 29.74
CA LYS A 19 -6.08 -28.16 31.13
C LYS A 19 -6.60 -29.23 32.10
N TYR A 20 -5.71 -29.75 32.96
CA TYR A 20 -6.06 -30.59 34.10
C TYR A 20 -6.48 -29.71 35.29
N THR A 21 -7.60 -30.04 35.94
CA THR A 21 -7.93 -29.56 37.29
C THR A 21 -7.41 -30.55 38.32
N LEU A 22 -6.50 -30.12 39.19
CA LEU A 22 -6.08 -30.87 40.37
C LEU A 22 -6.79 -30.30 41.60
N SER A 23 -7.66 -31.11 42.20
CA SER A 23 -8.27 -30.83 43.48
C SER A 23 -7.26 -31.03 44.62
N GLY A 24 -7.20 -30.05 45.52
CA GLY A 24 -6.85 -30.27 46.92
C GLY A 24 -5.36 -30.27 47.26
N GLY A 25 -4.86 -29.10 47.61
CA GLY A 25 -3.60 -28.93 48.34
C GLY A 25 -3.46 -27.45 48.71
N GLU A 26 -3.65 -27.13 49.99
CA GLU A 26 -3.37 -25.79 50.52
C GLU A 26 -1.89 -25.47 50.32
N SER A 27 -1.60 -24.62 49.33
CA SER A 27 -0.35 -23.89 49.23
C SER A 27 -0.69 -22.43 48.99
N SER A 28 -0.34 -21.60 49.97
CA SER A 28 -0.31 -20.15 49.85
C SER A 28 0.74 -19.75 48.81
N SER A 29 0.31 -19.65 47.55
CA SER A 29 0.86 -18.73 46.58
C SER A 29 -0.22 -17.69 46.33
N ASP A 30 0.12 -16.42 46.46
CA ASP A 30 -0.69 -15.32 45.95
C ASP A 30 -0.77 -15.48 44.42
N GLU A 31 -1.56 -16.44 43.93
CA GLU A 31 -2.04 -16.43 42.56
C GLU A 31 -3.00 -15.25 42.49
N GLU A 32 -2.58 -14.17 41.84
CA GLU A 32 -3.48 -13.06 41.54
C GLU A 32 -4.72 -13.62 40.83
N GLU A 33 -5.86 -13.51 41.51
CA GLU A 33 -7.11 -14.09 41.03
C GLU A 33 -7.50 -13.39 39.72
N LYS A 34 -7.49 -14.15 38.61
CA LYS A 34 -7.95 -13.69 37.30
C LYS A 34 -9.38 -13.18 37.39
N VAL A 35 -9.65 -12.07 36.73
CA VAL A 35 -10.95 -11.41 36.69
C VAL A 35 -11.70 -11.76 35.40
N ASN A 36 -12.96 -12.13 35.55
CA ASN A 36 -13.87 -12.42 34.44
C ASN A 36 -14.35 -11.13 33.75
N VAL A 37 -14.21 -11.07 32.42
CA VAL A 37 -14.70 -9.99 31.57
C VAL A 37 -15.68 -10.57 30.55
N TYR A 38 -16.97 -10.27 30.72
CA TYR A 38 -18.02 -10.71 29.81
C TYR A 38 -18.14 -9.71 28.66
N LEU A 39 -18.18 -10.21 27.43
CA LEU A 39 -18.09 -9.40 26.23
C LEU A 39 -19.38 -9.61 25.43
N ASN A 40 -20.15 -8.54 25.27
CA ASN A 40 -21.44 -8.55 24.58
C ASN A 40 -21.37 -7.63 23.37
N PHE A 41 -22.03 -8.00 22.26
CA PHE A 41 -22.07 -7.22 21.03
C PHE A 41 -23.50 -6.73 20.74
N ARG A 42 -23.62 -5.47 20.35
CA ARG A 42 -24.90 -4.79 20.10
C ARG A 42 -24.84 -4.06 18.76
N LYS A 43 -25.97 -3.96 18.06
CA LYS A 43 -26.05 -3.20 16.80
C LYS A 43 -25.96 -1.69 17.02
N ASN A 44 -26.48 -1.21 18.15
CA ASN A 44 -26.58 0.21 18.44
C ASN A 44 -26.71 0.46 19.95
N MET A 45 -26.66 1.73 20.33
CA MET A 45 -26.82 2.20 21.72
C MET A 45 -28.18 1.86 22.33
N SER A 46 -29.21 1.59 21.50
CA SER A 46 -30.55 1.20 21.94
C SER A 46 -30.60 -0.25 22.45
N GLY A 47 -29.56 -1.05 22.19
CA GLY A 47 -29.41 -2.40 22.73
C GLY A 47 -29.95 -3.52 21.85
N ASP A 48 -30.16 -3.26 20.56
CA ASP A 48 -30.57 -4.29 19.61
C ASP A 48 -29.49 -5.38 19.47
N LEU A 49 -29.93 -6.64 19.37
CA LEU A 49 -29.04 -7.79 19.25
C LEU A 49 -28.24 -7.72 17.95
N PHE A 50 -26.93 -7.84 18.07
CA PHE A 50 -26.01 -8.01 16.94
C PHE A 50 -25.93 -9.50 16.58
N ASP A 51 -26.07 -9.79 15.28
CA ASP A 51 -25.89 -11.16 14.79
C ASP A 51 -24.39 -11.35 14.54
N ILE A 52 -23.75 -12.15 15.38
CA ILE A 52 -22.29 -12.28 15.39
C ILE A 52 -21.89 -13.29 14.32
N GLU A 53 -21.07 -12.86 13.38
CA GLU A 53 -20.35 -13.77 12.49
C GLU A 53 -19.10 -14.31 13.19
N TYR A 54 -19.01 -15.64 13.32
CA TYR A 54 -17.87 -16.29 13.96
C TYR A 54 -16.76 -16.58 12.94
N PRO A 55 -15.48 -16.59 13.35
CA PRO A 55 -15.00 -16.49 14.74
C PRO A 55 -14.89 -15.06 15.28
N VAL A 56 -14.90 -14.96 16.62
CA VAL A 56 -14.58 -13.71 17.34
C VAL A 56 -13.22 -13.86 18.01
N ARG A 57 -12.35 -12.89 17.78
CA ARG A 57 -11.05 -12.79 18.46
C ARG A 57 -11.03 -11.55 19.36
N ILE A 58 -10.53 -11.73 20.58
CA ILE A 58 -10.41 -10.66 21.57
C ILE A 58 -8.95 -10.50 21.94
N PHE A 59 -8.48 -9.26 21.91
CA PHE A 59 -7.14 -8.87 22.26
C PHE A 59 -7.17 -7.92 23.45
N CYS A 60 -6.59 -8.36 24.56
CA CYS A 60 -6.41 -7.54 25.76
C CYS A 60 -4.96 -7.07 25.83
N VAL A 61 -4.73 -5.77 25.72
CA VAL A 61 -3.42 -5.12 25.87
C VAL A 61 -3.34 -4.47 27.24
N ASP A 62 -2.45 -4.95 28.10
CA ASP A 62 -2.16 -4.33 29.39
C ASP A 62 -1.46 -2.98 29.16
N LYS A 63 -2.02 -1.89 29.69
CA LYS A 63 -1.51 -0.52 29.48
C LYS A 63 -0.21 -0.23 30.24
N VAL A 64 0.11 -1.02 31.26
CA VAL A 64 1.33 -0.88 32.06
C VAL A 64 2.47 -1.70 31.46
N THR A 65 2.21 -2.97 31.12
CA THR A 65 3.25 -3.89 30.64
C THR A 65 3.34 -3.97 29.12
N SER A 66 2.34 -3.45 28.41
CA SER A 66 2.13 -3.63 26.95
C SER A 66 2.00 -5.10 26.53
N ALA A 67 1.75 -6.01 27.47
CA ALA A 67 1.54 -7.42 27.18
C ALA A 67 0.20 -7.63 26.46
N LEU A 68 0.23 -8.38 25.36
CA LEU A 68 -0.94 -8.78 24.59
C LEU A 68 -1.40 -10.18 24.99
N THR A 69 -2.68 -10.31 25.37
CA THR A 69 -3.34 -11.61 25.57
C THR A 69 -4.46 -11.78 24.55
N GLU A 70 -4.48 -12.93 23.87
CA GLU A 70 -5.48 -13.25 22.86
C GLU A 70 -6.47 -14.31 23.36
N PHE A 71 -7.74 -14.14 23.00
CA PHE A 71 -8.81 -15.12 23.16
C PHE A 71 -9.52 -15.36 21.83
N TYR A 72 -9.93 -16.61 21.57
CA TYR A 72 -10.64 -17.03 20.37
C TYR A 72 -11.94 -17.71 20.77
N PHE A 73 -13.05 -17.35 20.12
CA PHE A 73 -14.37 -17.89 20.41
C PHE A 73 -15.06 -18.35 19.13
N GLY A 74 -15.60 -19.58 19.16
CA GLY A 74 -16.42 -20.16 18.10
C GLY A 74 -17.92 -20.01 18.34
N GLU A 75 -18.73 -20.45 17.37
CA GLU A 75 -20.19 -20.35 17.45
C GLU A 75 -20.76 -21.11 18.66
N GLY A 76 -21.69 -20.48 19.38
CA GLY A 76 -22.38 -21.07 20.54
C GLY A 76 -21.61 -20.99 21.87
N GLU A 77 -20.41 -20.42 21.87
CA GLU A 77 -19.64 -20.14 23.08
C GLU A 77 -20.03 -18.79 23.69
N GLY A 78 -20.08 -18.71 25.02
CA GLY A 78 -20.16 -17.42 25.71
C GLY A 78 -18.82 -16.70 25.63
N ILE A 79 -18.82 -15.43 25.22
CA ILE A 79 -17.59 -14.66 25.01
C ILE A 79 -17.13 -14.09 26.36
N LEU A 80 -16.13 -14.76 26.95
CA LEU A 80 -15.59 -14.49 28.29
C LEU A 80 -14.06 -14.48 28.25
N ALA A 81 -13.47 -13.32 28.54
CA ALA A 81 -12.03 -13.18 28.74
C ALA A 81 -11.68 -13.25 30.24
N GLN A 82 -10.51 -13.82 30.56
CA GLN A 82 -9.98 -13.86 31.94
C GLN A 82 -8.60 -13.20 31.98
N VAL A 83 -8.51 -12.06 32.66
CA VAL A 83 -7.29 -11.21 32.70
C VAL A 83 -6.89 -10.90 34.15
N ASP A 84 -5.65 -10.46 34.39
CA ASP A 84 -5.26 -9.97 35.72
C ASP A 84 -5.92 -8.62 36.01
N LYS A 85 -5.86 -8.16 37.27
CA LYS A 85 -6.31 -6.80 37.59
C LYS A 85 -5.37 -5.77 36.97
N GLY A 86 -5.93 -4.69 36.44
CA GLY A 86 -5.14 -3.62 35.85
C GLY A 86 -5.89 -2.83 34.78
N GLU A 87 -5.18 -1.90 34.15
CA GLU A 87 -5.70 -1.07 33.08
C GLU A 87 -5.46 -1.74 31.72
N TYR A 88 -6.52 -1.97 30.95
CA TYR A 88 -6.46 -2.68 29.68
C TYR A 88 -7.10 -1.90 28.54
N SER A 89 -6.54 -2.07 27.35
CA SER A 89 -7.28 -1.95 26.09
C SER A 89 -7.85 -3.32 25.73
N VAL A 90 -9.17 -3.45 25.67
CA VAL A 90 -9.88 -4.66 25.25
C VAL A 90 -10.45 -4.41 23.86
N ASN A 91 -10.01 -5.21 22.89
CA ASN A 91 -10.26 -5.00 21.48
C ASN A 91 -10.86 -6.27 20.88
N ALA A 92 -12.01 -6.15 20.24
CA ALA A 92 -12.70 -7.24 19.60
C ALA A 92 -12.56 -7.13 18.08
N PHE A 93 -12.34 -8.27 17.43
CA PHE A 93 -12.39 -8.41 15.98
C PHE A 93 -13.34 -9.56 15.63
N ILE A 94 -14.26 -9.28 14.72
CA ILE A 94 -15.27 -10.21 14.22
C ILE A 94 -14.94 -10.49 12.75
N GLY A 95 -14.94 -11.76 12.35
CA GLY A 95 -14.70 -12.14 10.95
C GLY A 95 -13.22 -12.26 10.54
N ILE A 96 -12.28 -12.15 11.48
CA ILE A 96 -10.86 -12.40 11.20
C ILE A 96 -10.52 -13.90 11.33
N ASN A 97 -10.20 -14.53 10.21
CA ASN A 97 -9.81 -15.94 10.12
C ASN A 97 -8.28 -16.08 9.90
N ASN A 98 -7.74 -17.29 10.06
CA ASN A 98 -6.29 -17.53 9.92
C ASN A 98 -5.83 -17.74 8.46
N ASP A 99 -6.77 -17.88 7.51
CA ASP A 99 -6.45 -18.06 6.09
C ASP A 99 -6.15 -16.68 5.45
N ASP A 100 -6.93 -15.66 5.81
CA ASP A 100 -6.86 -14.31 5.25
C ASP A 100 -6.00 -13.35 6.09
N PHE A 101 -5.82 -13.62 7.40
CA PHE A 101 -5.16 -12.69 8.32
C PHE A 101 -4.06 -13.32 9.17
N THR A 102 -3.05 -12.51 9.50
CA THR A 102 -1.98 -12.84 10.44
C THR A 102 -1.85 -11.78 11.53
N LEU A 103 -1.67 -12.20 12.78
CA LEU A 103 -1.29 -11.29 13.86
C LEU A 103 0.23 -11.07 13.81
N MET A 104 0.67 -9.82 13.69
CA MET A 104 2.09 -9.47 13.65
C MET A 104 2.35 -8.14 14.35
N ASN A 105 3.62 -7.78 14.51
CA ASN A 105 4.03 -6.48 15.04
C ASN A 105 4.57 -5.59 13.92
N ASP A 106 4.34 -4.28 14.01
CA ASP A 106 5.02 -3.29 13.17
C ASP A 106 6.50 -3.14 13.57
N ILE A 107 7.22 -2.26 12.86
CA ILE A 107 8.63 -1.96 13.15
C ILE A 107 8.87 -1.38 14.56
N ASN A 108 7.82 -0.84 15.19
CA ASN A 108 7.84 -0.27 16.53
C ASN A 108 7.37 -1.26 17.60
N GLY A 109 7.05 -2.51 17.23
CA GLY A 109 6.56 -3.53 18.14
C GLY A 109 5.06 -3.43 18.46
N LYS A 110 4.29 -2.60 17.76
CA LYS A 110 2.83 -2.49 17.94
C LYS A 110 2.10 -3.64 17.24
N PRO A 111 1.21 -4.36 17.94
CA PRO A 111 0.49 -5.47 17.34
C PRO A 111 -0.60 -4.99 16.37
N MET A 112 -0.71 -5.66 15.24
CA MET A 112 -1.73 -5.44 14.22
C MET A 112 -2.22 -6.75 13.61
N VAL A 113 -3.47 -6.75 13.18
CA VAL A 113 -4.04 -7.78 12.31
C VAL A 113 -3.72 -7.38 10.88
N ALA A 114 -2.82 -8.09 10.23
CA ALA A 114 -2.42 -7.85 8.85
C ALA A 114 -3.15 -8.79 7.90
N MET A 115 -3.55 -8.28 6.74
CA MET A 115 -3.97 -9.13 5.63
C MET A 115 -2.78 -9.91 5.09
N ASN A 116 -3.04 -11.10 4.56
CA ASN A 116 -2.01 -11.88 3.89
C ASN A 116 -1.56 -11.21 2.56
N GLU A 117 -0.65 -11.86 1.84
CA GLU A 117 -0.09 -11.33 0.59
C GLU A 117 -1.13 -11.08 -0.52
N SER A 118 -2.31 -11.72 -0.46
CA SER A 118 -3.39 -11.46 -1.43
C SER A 118 -4.07 -10.11 -1.21
N GLY A 119 -3.95 -9.52 -0.02
CA GLY A 119 -4.58 -8.25 0.33
C GLY A 119 -6.12 -8.26 0.38
N VAL A 120 -6.74 -9.43 0.34
CA VAL A 120 -8.20 -9.60 0.34
C VAL A 120 -8.64 -10.62 1.38
N SER A 121 -9.87 -10.46 1.86
CA SER A 121 -10.58 -11.41 2.72
C SER A 121 -11.88 -11.85 2.06
N VAL A 122 -12.33 -13.07 2.38
CA VAL A 122 -13.64 -13.58 1.95
C VAL A 122 -14.75 -13.33 2.96
N THR A 123 -14.40 -12.85 4.16
CA THR A 123 -15.34 -12.47 5.21
C THR A 123 -15.21 -10.98 5.57
N PRO A 124 -16.32 -10.29 5.86
CA PRO A 124 -16.25 -8.92 6.32
C PRO A 124 -15.58 -8.88 7.70
N VAL A 125 -14.89 -7.79 8.00
CA VAL A 125 -14.24 -7.60 9.30
C VAL A 125 -14.83 -6.41 10.03
N LEU A 126 -15.20 -6.65 11.29
CA LEU A 126 -15.60 -5.60 12.20
C LEU A 126 -14.63 -5.52 13.38
N SER A 127 -14.42 -4.31 13.91
CA SER A 127 -13.69 -4.09 15.16
C SER A 127 -14.49 -3.31 16.19
N ALA A 128 -14.15 -3.49 17.46
CA ALA A 128 -14.64 -2.67 18.55
C ALA A 128 -13.55 -2.53 19.62
N HIS A 129 -13.44 -1.35 20.22
CA HIS A 129 -12.35 -1.02 21.14
C HIS A 129 -12.88 -0.41 22.44
N SER A 130 -12.29 -0.77 23.57
CA SER A 130 -12.60 -0.17 24.87
C SER A 130 -11.35 -0.11 25.74
N THR A 131 -11.12 1.00 26.43
CA THR A 131 -10.05 1.11 27.44
C THR A 131 -10.67 1.32 28.81
N LEU A 132 -10.29 0.49 29.78
CA LEU A 132 -10.87 0.49 31.11
C LEU A 132 -9.95 -0.13 32.16
N ASN A 133 -10.13 0.26 33.42
CA ASN A 133 -9.50 -0.38 34.56
C ASN A 133 -10.35 -1.55 35.08
N ILE A 134 -9.76 -2.74 35.14
CA ILE A 134 -10.40 -4.00 35.51
C ILE A 134 -9.94 -4.40 36.91
N GLU A 135 -10.82 -4.25 37.90
CA GLU A 135 -10.53 -4.56 39.31
C GLU A 135 -11.37 -5.73 39.85
N LYS A 136 -12.48 -6.00 39.17
CA LYS A 136 -13.52 -6.98 39.52
C LYS A 136 -14.25 -7.41 38.26
N GLN A 137 -15.11 -8.43 38.38
CA GLN A 137 -15.92 -8.90 37.28
C GLN A 137 -16.56 -7.73 36.52
N THR A 138 -16.31 -7.68 35.22
CA THR A 138 -16.68 -6.57 34.34
C THR A 138 -17.49 -7.09 33.16
N GLU A 139 -18.41 -6.27 32.66
CA GLU A 139 -19.15 -6.53 31.43
C GLU A 139 -18.89 -5.37 30.46
N ILE A 140 -18.52 -5.68 29.23
CA ILE A 140 -18.30 -4.71 28.16
C ILE A 140 -19.34 -4.96 27.08
N ASN A 141 -20.01 -3.90 26.67
CA ASN A 141 -20.98 -3.92 25.59
C ASN A 141 -20.39 -3.18 24.39
N PHE A 142 -19.92 -3.92 23.40
CA PHE A 142 -19.36 -3.41 22.16
C PHE A 142 -20.44 -3.09 21.14
N ILE A 143 -20.18 -2.05 20.36
CA ILE A 143 -20.86 -1.76 19.10
C ILE A 143 -19.77 -1.90 18.04
N PRO A 144 -19.71 -3.02 17.32
CA PRO A 144 -18.68 -3.25 16.33
C PRO A 144 -18.97 -2.44 15.05
N GLU A 145 -17.92 -1.93 14.44
CA GLU A 145 -17.96 -1.16 13.20
C GLU A 145 -17.13 -1.90 12.14
N TYR A 146 -17.56 -1.83 10.88
CA TYR A 146 -16.76 -2.36 9.79
C TYR A 146 -15.42 -1.62 9.74
N ILE A 147 -14.35 -2.35 9.43
CA ILE A 147 -13.01 -1.78 9.18
C ILE A 147 -12.51 -2.13 7.79
N VAL A 148 -13.41 -2.57 6.91
CA VAL A 148 -13.12 -2.98 5.54
C VAL A 148 -14.04 -2.25 4.56
N SER A 149 -13.61 -2.16 3.32
CA SER A 149 -14.48 -1.89 2.16
C SER A 149 -14.82 -3.22 1.49
N SER A 150 -15.99 -3.28 0.86
CA SER A 150 -16.41 -4.44 0.07
C SER A 150 -16.19 -4.12 -1.40
N THR A 151 -15.63 -5.06 -2.16
CA THR A 151 -15.45 -4.95 -3.61
C THR A 151 -16.00 -6.18 -4.31
N GLU A 152 -16.69 -5.96 -5.42
CA GLU A 152 -17.12 -7.01 -6.35
C GLU A 152 -16.84 -6.55 -7.78
N PHE A 153 -16.36 -7.47 -8.63
CA PHE A 153 -16.02 -7.21 -10.02
C PHE A 153 -16.86 -8.08 -10.95
N GLU A 154 -17.42 -7.45 -11.98
CA GLU A 154 -18.23 -8.11 -13.00
C GLU A 154 -17.90 -7.56 -14.38
N PHE A 155 -17.38 -8.43 -15.26
CA PHE A 155 -17.02 -8.05 -16.62
C PHE A 155 -17.78 -8.87 -17.67
N SER A 156 -18.29 -8.20 -18.69
CA SER A 156 -19.06 -8.80 -19.79
C SER A 156 -18.32 -8.67 -21.13
N ASN A 157 -18.73 -9.48 -22.11
CA ASN A 157 -18.18 -9.51 -23.47
C ASN A 157 -16.66 -9.72 -23.60
N ILE A 158 -16.02 -10.28 -22.57
CA ILE A 158 -14.59 -10.59 -22.59
C ILE A 158 -14.25 -11.51 -23.79
N PRO A 159 -13.19 -11.22 -24.56
CA PRO A 159 -12.83 -11.99 -25.74
C PRO A 159 -12.66 -13.48 -25.44
N SER A 160 -13.21 -14.33 -26.30
CA SER A 160 -13.15 -15.81 -26.16
C SER A 160 -11.73 -16.42 -26.10
N GLY A 161 -10.69 -15.63 -26.39
CA GLY A 161 -9.29 -16.03 -26.25
C GLY A 161 -8.79 -16.03 -24.81
N VAL A 162 -9.36 -15.20 -23.93
CA VAL A 162 -8.93 -15.02 -22.54
C VAL A 162 -9.08 -16.32 -21.75
N LYS A 163 -8.05 -16.66 -20.97
CA LYS A 163 -7.95 -17.86 -20.13
C LYS A 163 -8.10 -17.57 -18.65
N SER A 164 -7.64 -16.40 -18.22
CA SER A 164 -7.84 -15.90 -16.87
C SER A 164 -7.98 -14.39 -16.87
N LEU A 165 -8.80 -13.90 -15.94
CA LEU A 165 -9.01 -12.49 -15.71
C LEU A 165 -8.81 -12.21 -14.22
N SER A 166 -7.86 -11.34 -13.91
CA SER A 166 -7.56 -10.91 -12.54
C SER A 166 -7.62 -9.41 -12.40
N VAL A 167 -7.86 -8.97 -11.17
CA VAL A 167 -7.92 -7.55 -10.82
C VAL A 167 -6.94 -7.27 -9.68
N GLU A 168 -6.15 -6.22 -9.86
CA GLU A 168 -5.29 -5.64 -8.83
C GLU A 168 -5.92 -4.35 -8.31
N ILE A 169 -5.96 -4.17 -6.99
CA ILE A 169 -6.47 -2.95 -6.34
C ILE A 169 -5.33 -2.36 -5.53
N SER A 170 -4.95 -1.11 -5.79
CA SER A 170 -3.80 -0.48 -5.15
C SER A 170 -3.97 1.03 -5.01
N PRO A 171 -3.55 1.66 -3.90
CA PRO A 171 -3.09 1.01 -2.67
C PRO A 171 -4.26 0.49 -1.83
N VAL A 172 -4.03 -0.61 -1.12
CA VAL A 172 -4.85 -1.05 0.03
C VAL A 172 -3.98 -1.12 1.27
N CYS A 173 -4.56 -0.94 2.44
CA CYS A 173 -3.81 -1.00 3.69
C CYS A 173 -3.40 -2.45 4.02
N CYS A 174 -2.16 -2.64 4.50
CA CYS A 174 -1.66 -3.97 4.89
C CYS A 174 -2.29 -4.52 6.18
N GLY A 175 -2.82 -3.67 7.06
CA GLY A 175 -3.23 -4.12 8.38
C GLY A 175 -3.88 -3.07 9.25
N TYR A 176 -4.53 -3.53 10.31
CA TYR A 176 -5.24 -2.71 11.28
C TYR A 176 -4.66 -2.97 12.68
N TYR A 177 -4.25 -1.91 13.38
CA TYR A 177 -3.67 -2.04 14.71
C TYR A 177 -4.69 -2.61 15.69
N VAL A 178 -4.24 -3.49 16.58
CA VAL A 178 -5.11 -4.13 17.58
C VAL A 178 -5.84 -3.08 18.44
N GLU A 179 -5.18 -1.97 18.76
CA GLU A 179 -5.75 -0.89 19.56
C GLU A 179 -6.49 0.19 18.74
N GLY A 180 -6.68 -0.03 17.44
CA GLY A 180 -7.41 0.86 16.54
C GLY A 180 -6.52 1.58 15.52
N GLY A 181 -7.09 1.80 14.33
CA GLY A 181 -6.48 2.54 13.22
C GLY A 181 -5.72 1.68 12.21
N PHE A 182 -5.70 2.14 10.97
CA PHE A 182 -4.98 1.48 9.88
C PHE A 182 -3.46 1.66 10.00
N SER A 183 -2.73 0.66 9.51
CA SER A 183 -1.30 0.78 9.32
C SER A 183 -1.01 1.76 8.18
N GLY A 184 0.01 2.61 8.31
CA GLY A 184 0.46 3.45 7.20
C GLY A 184 1.24 2.70 6.10
N ARG A 185 1.18 1.35 6.11
CA ARG A 185 1.81 0.50 5.10
C ARG A 185 0.74 0.05 4.13
N THR A 186 1.05 0.12 2.85
CA THR A 186 0.16 -0.26 1.76
C THR A 186 0.70 -1.46 1.01
N GLN A 187 -0.20 -2.18 0.36
CA GLN A 187 0.06 -3.28 -0.56
C GLN A 187 -0.95 -3.23 -1.71
N THR A 188 -0.81 -4.18 -2.63
CA THR A 188 -1.79 -4.44 -3.69
C THR A 188 -2.67 -5.61 -3.27
N ALA A 189 -3.99 -5.46 -3.44
CA ALA A 189 -4.95 -6.54 -3.32
C ALA A 189 -5.14 -7.23 -4.66
N PHE A 190 -5.21 -8.56 -4.67
CA PHE A 190 -5.35 -9.38 -5.86
C PHE A 190 -6.63 -10.19 -5.82
N VAL A 191 -7.46 -10.03 -6.86
CA VAL A 191 -8.77 -10.67 -6.98
C VAL A 191 -8.83 -11.45 -8.28
N GLN A 192 -9.13 -12.75 -8.20
CA GLN A 192 -9.38 -13.58 -9.39
C GLN A 192 -10.86 -13.59 -9.76
N CYS A 193 -11.15 -13.46 -11.06
CA CYS A 193 -12.48 -13.59 -11.61
C CYS A 193 -12.68 -14.97 -12.23
N THR A 194 -13.91 -15.49 -12.14
CA THR A 194 -14.31 -16.77 -12.73
C THR A 194 -15.35 -16.55 -13.81
N GLU A 195 -15.19 -17.21 -14.96
CA GLU A 195 -16.19 -17.19 -16.02
C GLU A 195 -17.46 -17.94 -15.60
N ASN A 196 -18.61 -17.27 -15.71
CA ASN A 196 -19.92 -17.81 -15.46
C ASN A 196 -20.94 -17.21 -16.45
N ASN A 197 -21.49 -18.05 -17.34
CA ASN A 197 -22.51 -17.67 -18.32
C ASN A 197 -22.15 -16.44 -19.20
N GLY A 198 -20.89 -16.36 -19.65
CA GLY A 198 -20.42 -15.26 -20.51
C GLY A 198 -20.04 -13.97 -19.77
N LYS A 199 -20.04 -14.00 -18.42
CA LYS A 199 -19.51 -12.94 -17.55
C LYS A 199 -18.34 -13.45 -16.73
N TRP A 200 -17.38 -12.61 -16.43
CA TRP A 200 -16.29 -12.89 -15.49
C TRP A 200 -16.58 -12.20 -14.16
N ILE A 201 -16.71 -12.98 -13.08
CA ILE A 201 -17.20 -12.48 -11.79
C ILE A 201 -16.21 -12.88 -10.69
N SER A 202 -15.85 -11.95 -9.80
CA SER A 202 -14.98 -12.23 -8.64
C SER A 202 -15.70 -12.83 -7.44
N GLY A 203 -17.00 -12.54 -7.33
CA GLY A 203 -17.73 -12.56 -6.07
C GLY A 203 -17.22 -11.47 -5.12
N GLN A 204 -17.90 -11.34 -3.99
CA GLN A 204 -17.55 -10.34 -2.99
C GLN A 204 -16.20 -10.61 -2.33
N LYS A 205 -15.40 -9.56 -2.18
CA LYS A 205 -14.14 -9.52 -1.45
C LYS A 205 -14.11 -8.32 -0.50
N TYR A 206 -13.30 -8.42 0.54
CA TYR A 206 -13.14 -7.37 1.52
C TYR A 206 -11.68 -6.97 1.65
N ILE A 207 -11.43 -5.67 1.72
CA ILE A 207 -10.07 -5.11 1.80
C ILE A 207 -10.01 -4.07 2.90
N PHE A 208 -8.83 -3.88 3.50
CA PHE A 208 -8.60 -2.71 4.34
C PHE A 208 -8.34 -1.51 3.42
N PRO A 209 -9.21 -0.49 3.39
CA PRO A 209 -9.00 0.65 2.51
C PRO A 209 -7.78 1.47 2.92
N SER A 210 -7.14 2.13 1.95
CA SER A 210 -6.18 3.20 2.21
C SER A 210 -6.94 4.53 2.24
N GLU A 211 -7.55 4.85 3.39
CA GLU A 211 -8.46 6.00 3.48
C GLU A 211 -7.78 7.33 3.11
N GLY A 212 -8.42 8.09 2.24
CA GLY A 212 -7.91 9.39 1.77
C GLY A 212 -6.87 9.28 0.65
N GLU A 213 -6.58 8.08 0.15
CA GLU A 213 -5.76 7.85 -1.03
C GLU A 213 -6.64 7.38 -2.20
N LYS A 214 -6.41 7.93 -3.40
CA LYS A 214 -7.02 7.40 -4.63
C LYS A 214 -6.69 5.92 -4.80
N THR A 215 -7.64 5.15 -5.28
CA THR A 215 -7.50 3.71 -5.48
C THR A 215 -7.51 3.37 -6.96
N THR A 216 -6.46 2.76 -7.45
CA THR A 216 -6.34 2.25 -8.81
C THR A 216 -6.77 0.78 -8.85
N VAL A 217 -7.60 0.46 -9.84
CA VAL A 217 -8.06 -0.89 -10.18
C VAL A 217 -7.48 -1.26 -11.54
N THR A 218 -6.67 -2.32 -11.60
CA THR A 218 -6.04 -2.81 -12.83
C THR A 218 -6.59 -4.18 -13.19
N VAL A 219 -7.28 -4.28 -14.32
CA VAL A 219 -7.82 -5.52 -14.87
C VAL A 219 -6.81 -6.12 -15.84
N SER A 220 -6.39 -7.35 -15.58
CA SER A 220 -5.47 -8.11 -16.43
C SER A 220 -6.19 -9.27 -17.12
N MET A 221 -6.10 -9.33 -18.44
CA MET A 221 -6.64 -10.41 -19.28
C MET A 221 -5.49 -11.21 -19.87
N ASP A 222 -5.33 -12.46 -19.43
CA ASP A 222 -4.29 -13.38 -19.90
C ASP A 222 -4.86 -14.35 -20.94
N TYR A 223 -4.23 -14.40 -22.13
CA TYR A 223 -4.63 -15.27 -23.25
C TYR A 223 -3.94 -16.65 -23.23
N GLY A 224 -3.00 -16.87 -22.31
CA GLY A 224 -2.27 -18.13 -22.12
C GLY A 224 -1.12 -18.35 -23.09
N ASP A 225 -0.80 -17.37 -23.93
CA ASP A 225 0.28 -17.39 -24.94
C ASP A 225 1.38 -16.35 -24.68
N GLU A 226 1.57 -15.99 -23.40
CA GLU A 226 2.44 -14.89 -22.93
C GLU A 226 1.89 -13.48 -23.20
N THR A 227 0.71 -13.36 -23.83
CA THR A 227 0.01 -12.07 -23.98
C THR A 227 -0.87 -11.78 -22.77
N VAL A 228 -0.57 -10.70 -22.05
CA VAL A 228 -1.43 -10.14 -21.00
C VAL A 228 -1.81 -8.71 -21.38
N LYS A 229 -3.10 -8.44 -21.56
CA LYS A 229 -3.62 -7.07 -21.74
C LYS A 229 -4.04 -6.50 -20.40
N LYS A 230 -3.66 -5.26 -20.11
CA LYS A 230 -3.99 -4.57 -18.86
C LYS A 230 -4.84 -3.33 -19.15
N TYR A 231 -5.83 -3.11 -18.30
CA TYR A 231 -6.71 -1.95 -18.32
C TYR A 231 -6.79 -1.37 -16.92
N GLN A 232 -6.83 -0.06 -16.81
CA GLN A 232 -6.71 0.60 -15.52
C GLN A 232 -7.81 1.64 -15.34
N TYR A 233 -8.40 1.64 -14.16
CA TYR A 233 -9.33 2.67 -13.70
C TYR A 233 -8.82 3.25 -12.39
N THR A 234 -8.85 4.58 -12.24
CA THR A 234 -8.47 5.23 -10.99
C THR A 234 -9.68 5.87 -10.35
N PHE A 235 -10.06 5.34 -9.17
CA PHE A 235 -11.11 5.89 -8.33
C PHE A 235 -10.52 6.97 -7.42
N SER A 236 -10.71 8.23 -7.81
CA SER A 236 -10.08 9.39 -7.19
C SER A 236 -10.45 9.63 -5.73
N GLU A 237 -11.66 9.23 -5.30
CA GLU A 237 -12.10 9.41 -3.91
C GLU A 237 -11.49 8.37 -2.96
N GLY A 238 -10.97 7.26 -3.50
CA GLY A 238 -10.48 6.15 -2.70
C GLY A 238 -11.59 5.33 -2.05
N LEU A 239 -11.27 4.10 -1.69
CA LEU A 239 -12.23 3.23 -1.02
C LEU A 239 -12.43 3.66 0.44
N SER A 240 -13.67 3.62 0.90
CA SER A 240 -14.06 4.02 2.25
C SER A 240 -14.50 2.84 3.09
N VAL A 241 -14.20 2.89 4.39
CA VAL A 241 -14.64 1.88 5.35
C VAL A 241 -16.16 1.76 5.39
N GLY A 242 -16.67 0.53 5.43
CA GLY A 242 -18.12 0.27 5.54
C GLY A 242 -18.91 0.64 4.28
N LYS A 243 -18.24 0.84 3.15
CA LYS A 243 -18.88 1.09 1.84
C LYS A 243 -18.70 -0.09 0.87
N PRO A 244 -19.80 -0.56 0.24
CA PRO A 244 -19.73 -1.56 -0.82
C PRO A 244 -19.53 -0.89 -2.18
N TYR A 245 -18.61 -1.45 -2.96
CA TYR A 245 -18.29 -1.01 -4.32
C TYR A 245 -18.48 -2.16 -5.30
N LYS A 246 -19.24 -1.90 -6.36
CA LYS A 246 -19.39 -2.82 -7.48
C LYS A 246 -18.76 -2.23 -8.73
N PHE A 247 -17.77 -2.94 -9.25
CA PHE A 247 -16.97 -2.56 -10.40
C PHE A 247 -17.45 -3.34 -11.63
N THR A 248 -18.03 -2.66 -12.60
CA THR A 248 -18.59 -3.27 -13.82
C THR A 248 -17.85 -2.81 -15.07
N GLY A 249 -17.83 -3.63 -16.13
CA GLY A 249 -17.28 -3.21 -17.42
C GLY A 249 -17.59 -4.18 -18.55
N GLU A 250 -17.53 -3.70 -19.79
CA GLU A 250 -17.83 -4.48 -21.00
C GLU A 250 -16.74 -4.26 -22.05
N TYR A 251 -16.22 -5.35 -22.61
CA TYR A 251 -15.25 -5.28 -23.70
C TYR A 251 -16.02 -5.16 -25.03
N ASP A 252 -15.75 -4.11 -25.82
CA ASP A 252 -16.52 -3.62 -27.00
C ASP A 252 -17.58 -2.56 -26.60
N GLU A 253 -17.14 -1.29 -26.54
CA GLU A 253 -17.89 -0.04 -26.26
C GLU A 253 -19.23 -0.17 -25.51
N SER A 254 -19.15 0.00 -24.19
CA SER A 254 -20.21 0.46 -23.27
C SER A 254 -21.49 -0.41 -23.09
N LEU A 255 -21.65 -0.78 -21.82
CA LEU A 255 -22.88 -0.78 -20.99
C LEU A 255 -23.56 -2.13 -20.67
N SER A 256 -23.36 -2.59 -19.42
CA SER A 256 -24.31 -3.48 -18.74
C SER A 256 -24.36 -3.26 -17.22
N ILE A 257 -25.58 -2.97 -16.72
CA ILE A 257 -26.03 -2.98 -15.30
C ILE A 257 -26.60 -4.38 -14.97
N ASP A 258 -26.33 -4.92 -13.78
CA ASP A 258 -27.36 -5.47 -12.87
C ASP A 258 -26.81 -5.80 -11.48
N GLY A 259 -27.50 -5.41 -10.41
CA GLY A 259 -27.23 -5.82 -9.03
C GLY A 259 -27.75 -4.82 -8.01
N ASP A 260 -28.77 -5.20 -7.24
CA ASP A 260 -29.08 -4.52 -5.97
C ASP A 260 -28.25 -5.19 -4.87
N PHE A 261 -27.27 -4.48 -4.31
CA PHE A 261 -26.51 -4.97 -3.16
C PHE A 261 -26.79 -4.14 -1.91
N LEU A 262 -27.28 -4.79 -0.86
CA LEU A 262 -27.44 -4.18 0.46
C LEU A 262 -27.05 -5.21 1.54
N ILE A 263 -25.89 -5.02 2.17
CA ILE A 263 -25.59 -5.66 3.46
C ILE A 263 -26.08 -4.72 4.57
N SER A 264 -26.82 -5.27 5.52
CA SER A 264 -27.34 -4.51 6.67
C SER A 264 -26.20 -3.86 7.47
N GLY A 265 -26.20 -2.53 7.57
CA GLY A 265 -25.23 -1.74 8.33
C GLY A 265 -24.10 -1.11 7.52
N TRP A 266 -24.04 -1.36 6.22
CA TRP A 266 -23.17 -0.65 5.28
C TRP A 266 -23.86 0.61 4.74
N GLU A 267 -23.08 1.53 4.17
CA GLU A 267 -23.62 2.63 3.36
C GLU A 267 -24.25 2.11 2.06
N ASP A 268 -24.98 2.98 1.34
CA ASP A 268 -25.53 2.67 0.02
C ASP A 268 -24.40 2.28 -0.95
N GLU A 269 -24.63 1.28 -1.79
CA GLU A 269 -23.65 0.80 -2.76
C GLU A 269 -23.29 1.87 -3.80
N GLU A 270 -22.01 1.92 -4.15
CA GLU A 270 -21.48 2.74 -5.23
C GLU A 270 -21.05 1.85 -6.41
N GLU A 271 -21.73 2.03 -7.56
CA GLU A 271 -21.38 1.35 -8.81
C GLU A 271 -20.37 2.18 -9.60
N ILE A 272 -19.27 1.53 -10.00
CA ILE A 272 -18.17 2.13 -10.76
C ILE A 272 -18.05 1.39 -12.09
N ILE A 273 -18.20 2.14 -13.20
CA ILE A 273 -18.14 1.59 -14.56
C ILE A 273 -16.73 1.83 -15.13
N MET A 274 -16.08 0.74 -15.56
CA MET A 274 -14.79 0.74 -16.23
C MET A 274 -14.97 0.68 -17.74
N ASP A 275 -14.16 1.48 -18.44
CA ASP A 275 -14.07 1.48 -19.90
C ASP A 275 -12.83 0.71 -20.36
N PHE A 276 -12.98 -0.04 -21.45
CA PHE A 276 -11.96 -0.89 -22.05
C PHE A 276 -11.61 -0.38 -23.46
N GLU A 277 -11.21 0.88 -23.60
CA GLU A 277 -10.68 1.36 -24.88
C GLU A 277 -9.28 0.76 -25.14
N GLU A 278 -9.06 0.25 -26.35
CA GLU A 278 -7.74 -0.10 -26.87
C GLU A 278 -7.11 1.17 -27.46
N ASP A 279 -5.96 1.57 -26.91
CA ASP A 279 -5.18 2.71 -27.42
C ASP A 279 -4.56 2.36 -28.78
N PHE A 280 -5.35 2.48 -29.85
CA PHE A 280 -4.85 2.46 -31.22
C PHE A 280 -4.46 3.88 -31.62
N SER A 281 -3.17 4.21 -31.46
CA SER A 281 -2.58 5.39 -32.08
C SER A 281 -2.39 5.20 -33.59
N ASP A 282 -3.50 5.12 -34.34
CA ASP A 282 -3.47 5.29 -35.80
C ASP A 282 -3.55 6.80 -36.11
N SER A 283 -2.39 7.42 -36.36
CA SER A 283 -2.32 8.77 -36.95
C SER A 283 -1.63 8.74 -38.31
N ASP A 284 -2.40 8.41 -39.34
CA ASP A 284 -2.09 8.77 -40.72
C ASP A 284 -2.38 10.28 -40.93
N ASN A 285 -1.35 11.12 -40.86
CA ASN A 285 -1.17 12.21 -41.83
C ASN A 285 0.24 12.82 -41.82
N ASP A 286 0.93 12.54 -42.92
CA ASP A 286 2.07 13.17 -43.56
C ASP A 286 2.52 14.60 -43.14
N ASN A 287 3.86 14.70 -43.04
CA ASN A 287 4.77 15.85 -43.20
C ASN A 287 4.85 16.90 -42.07
N ASP A 288 5.88 16.80 -41.21
CA ASP A 288 7.15 17.53 -41.38
C ASP A 288 8.20 17.04 -40.34
N GLU A 289 9.44 16.91 -40.83
CA GLU A 289 10.77 16.59 -40.24
C GLU A 289 11.00 16.29 -38.73
N PRO A 290 12.00 15.43 -38.42
CA PRO A 290 12.09 14.69 -37.17
C PRO A 290 12.66 15.53 -36.03
N TYR A 291 11.95 15.56 -34.91
CA TYR A 291 12.56 15.84 -33.62
C TYR A 291 12.85 14.51 -32.94
N ASP A 292 14.08 14.38 -32.43
CA ASP A 292 14.62 13.22 -31.72
C ASP A 292 13.64 12.74 -30.65
N ASP A 293 13.03 11.59 -30.92
CA ASP A 293 12.19 10.85 -29.99
C ASP A 293 13.12 10.09 -29.03
N GLU A 294 13.44 10.73 -27.90
CA GLU A 294 13.89 9.99 -26.72
C GLU A 294 12.68 9.17 -26.26
N ASN A 295 12.64 7.87 -26.62
CA ASN A 295 11.68 6.90 -26.10
C ASN A 295 11.42 7.18 -24.61
N VAL A 296 10.23 7.67 -24.28
CA VAL A 296 9.80 7.79 -22.89
C VAL A 296 9.46 6.38 -22.44
N ASP A 297 10.33 5.79 -21.61
CA ASP A 297 10.01 4.53 -20.96
C ASP A 297 8.71 4.72 -20.16
N GLU A 298 7.75 3.80 -20.27
CA GLU A 298 6.45 3.88 -19.58
C GLU A 298 6.61 4.09 -18.05
N ASP A 299 7.73 3.64 -17.49
CA ASP A 299 8.12 3.78 -16.08
C ASP A 299 8.47 5.24 -15.67
N ASP A 300 8.59 6.16 -16.64
CA ASP A 300 8.93 7.58 -16.41
C ASP A 300 7.69 8.48 -16.39
N ILE A 301 6.48 7.93 -16.60
CA ILE A 301 5.21 8.66 -16.52
C ILE A 301 4.71 8.66 -15.07
N LEU A 302 4.55 9.85 -14.50
CA LEU A 302 4.16 10.10 -13.12
C LEU A 302 2.82 10.82 -13.07
N TYR A 303 1.78 10.10 -12.63
CA TYR A 303 0.45 10.69 -12.55
C TYR A 303 0.27 11.56 -11.30
N VAL A 304 -0.13 12.82 -11.49
CA VAL A 304 -0.22 13.85 -10.44
C VAL A 304 -1.58 14.53 -10.42
N ASP A 305 -2.07 14.93 -9.23
CA ASP A 305 -3.39 15.58 -9.14
C ASP A 305 -3.36 16.96 -9.79
N ASP A 306 -2.28 17.70 -9.51
CA ASP A 306 -1.90 18.93 -10.20
C ASP A 306 -0.44 18.80 -10.62
N ILE A 307 -0.09 19.31 -11.81
CA ILE A 307 1.31 19.38 -12.23
C ILE A 307 2.07 20.25 -11.22
N PRO A 308 3.07 19.71 -10.51
CA PRO A 308 3.80 20.49 -9.53
C PRO A 308 4.50 21.65 -10.23
N SER A 309 4.55 22.82 -9.60
CA SER A 309 5.20 23.97 -10.23
C SER A 309 6.72 23.78 -10.26
N SER A 310 7.38 24.36 -11.28
CA SER A 310 8.85 24.52 -11.26
C SER A 310 9.31 25.21 -9.97
N ASN A 311 10.47 24.79 -9.46
CA ASN A 311 11.06 25.26 -8.21
C ASN A 311 10.21 24.98 -6.96
N SER A 312 9.58 23.80 -6.91
CA SER A 312 8.78 23.33 -5.78
C SER A 312 9.21 21.95 -5.26
N ILE A 313 8.57 21.49 -4.18
CA ILE A 313 8.77 20.16 -3.62
C ILE A 313 7.54 19.33 -3.96
N TRP A 314 7.77 18.19 -4.61
CA TRP A 314 6.75 17.19 -4.92
C TRP A 314 7.20 15.85 -4.33
N LYS A 315 6.41 15.30 -3.41
CA LYS A 315 6.83 14.22 -2.49
C LYS A 315 8.15 14.59 -1.79
N SER A 316 9.20 13.79 -1.97
CA SER A 316 10.54 14.01 -1.47
C SER A 316 11.48 14.69 -2.48
N PHE A 317 11.00 14.98 -3.70
CA PHE A 317 11.82 15.46 -4.82
C PHE A 317 11.74 16.98 -4.99
N TYR A 318 12.85 17.57 -5.43
CA TYR A 318 12.85 18.95 -5.91
C TYR A 318 12.49 18.98 -7.39
N VAL A 319 11.38 19.61 -7.75
CA VAL A 319 10.97 19.82 -9.14
C VAL A 319 11.69 21.05 -9.67
N TRP A 320 12.74 20.84 -10.46
CA TRP A 320 13.55 21.95 -10.98
C TRP A 320 12.86 22.63 -12.16
N LYS A 321 12.44 21.86 -13.17
CA LYS A 321 11.78 22.38 -14.36
C LYS A 321 10.55 21.59 -14.71
N VAL A 322 9.61 22.27 -15.35
CA VAL A 322 8.36 21.74 -15.86
C VAL A 322 8.07 22.46 -17.16
N GLU A 323 7.88 21.69 -18.22
CA GLU A 323 7.56 22.14 -19.57
C GLU A 323 6.24 21.48 -19.95
N GLU A 324 5.16 22.25 -20.03
CA GLU A 324 3.86 21.75 -20.46
C GLU A 324 3.94 21.28 -21.91
N THR A 325 3.63 20.00 -22.12
CA THR A 325 3.67 19.32 -23.42
C THR A 325 2.25 19.14 -23.98
N GLY A 326 1.23 19.21 -23.14
CA GLY A 326 -0.18 19.05 -23.49
C GLY A 326 -1.11 19.55 -22.39
N ALA A 327 -2.43 19.46 -22.63
CA ALA A 327 -3.41 19.80 -21.61
C ALA A 327 -3.35 18.76 -20.49
N GLY A 328 -2.80 19.15 -19.33
CA GLY A 328 -2.59 18.21 -18.24
C GLY A 328 -1.32 17.38 -18.38
N GLU A 329 -0.43 17.69 -19.31
CA GLU A 329 0.81 16.94 -19.50
C GLU A 329 2.00 17.89 -19.43
N ALA A 330 3.05 17.48 -18.72
CA ALA A 330 4.28 18.23 -18.67
C ALA A 330 5.49 17.32 -18.47
N GLN A 331 6.54 17.55 -19.25
CA GLN A 331 7.83 16.98 -18.95
C GLN A 331 8.49 17.77 -17.82
N ALA A 332 9.06 17.09 -16.84
CA ALA A 332 9.73 17.72 -15.72
C ALA A 332 11.13 17.15 -15.50
N THR A 333 12.03 18.00 -14.97
CA THR A 333 13.31 17.56 -14.43
C THR A 333 13.23 17.59 -12.91
N ILE A 334 13.35 16.42 -12.28
CA ILE A 334 13.36 16.27 -10.83
C ILE A 334 14.78 16.01 -10.33
N ILE A 335 15.08 16.50 -9.13
CA ILE A 335 16.34 16.30 -8.43
C ILE A 335 16.06 15.53 -7.14
N SER A 336 16.80 14.44 -6.94
CA SER A 336 16.65 13.56 -5.78
C SER A 336 16.96 14.28 -4.45
N PRO A 337 16.32 13.93 -3.32
CA PRO A 337 16.68 14.47 -2.01
C PRO A 337 18.11 14.13 -1.59
N ASP A 338 18.66 12.99 -2.06
CA ASP A 338 19.96 12.49 -1.65
C ASP A 338 21.12 12.96 -2.52
N GLN A 339 22.32 12.94 -1.95
CA GLN A 339 23.57 13.15 -2.68
C GLN A 339 24.71 12.36 -2.03
N TRP A 340 25.71 11.98 -2.82
CA TRP A 340 26.90 11.28 -2.33
C TRP A 340 28.18 12.01 -2.68
N PHE A 341 29.23 11.84 -1.88
CA PHE A 341 30.54 12.46 -2.10
C PHE A 341 31.59 11.39 -2.46
N GLN A 342 31.78 11.16 -3.76
CA GLN A 342 32.43 9.97 -4.32
C GLN A 342 33.43 10.27 -5.43
N ILE A 343 34.36 9.35 -5.67
CA ILE A 343 35.34 9.47 -6.76
C ILE A 343 34.72 9.00 -8.09
N TYR A 344 35.18 9.55 -9.21
CA TYR A 344 34.94 8.96 -10.53
C TYR A 344 35.98 7.85 -10.78
N ALA A 345 35.79 6.68 -10.18
CA ALA A 345 36.62 5.51 -10.43
C ALA A 345 35.78 4.45 -11.14
N GLU A 346 36.11 4.16 -12.41
CA GLU A 346 35.65 2.98 -13.15
C GLU A 346 34.12 2.73 -13.16
N GLY A 347 33.30 3.77 -13.04
CA GLY A 347 31.84 3.64 -13.03
C GLY A 347 31.21 3.46 -11.65
N GLU A 348 31.98 3.40 -10.55
CA GLU A 348 31.45 3.24 -9.18
C GLU A 348 30.39 4.30 -8.81
N ALA A 349 30.54 5.52 -9.30
CA ALA A 349 29.55 6.57 -9.08
C ALA A 349 28.23 6.30 -9.83
N MET A 350 28.29 5.65 -11.00
CA MET A 350 27.10 5.30 -11.78
C MET A 350 26.43 4.04 -11.20
N GLU A 351 27.20 3.07 -10.68
CA GLU A 351 26.63 1.90 -9.97
C GLU A 351 25.76 2.32 -8.77
N ILE A 352 26.10 3.42 -8.10
CA ILE A 352 25.25 4.00 -7.05
C ILE A 352 23.91 4.46 -7.64
N LEU A 353 23.90 5.09 -8.82
CA LEU A 353 22.67 5.53 -9.46
C LEU A 353 21.84 4.36 -9.99
N ASP A 354 22.48 3.35 -10.58
CA ASP A 354 21.82 2.15 -11.12
C ASP A 354 21.08 1.37 -10.03
N GLY A 355 21.64 1.32 -8.82
CA GLY A 355 21.03 0.65 -7.67
C GLY A 355 20.17 1.55 -6.78
N TYR A 356 20.01 2.83 -7.13
CA TYR A 356 19.29 3.79 -6.31
C TYR A 356 17.84 3.92 -6.77
N GLU A 357 16.92 3.63 -5.85
CA GLU A 357 15.48 3.77 -6.01
C GLU A 357 14.90 4.47 -4.79
N ILE A 358 14.03 5.45 -5.01
CA ILE A 358 13.34 6.18 -3.95
C ILE A 358 11.93 6.52 -4.42
N ASP A 359 10.93 6.30 -3.57
CA ASP A 359 9.51 6.50 -3.85
C ASP A 359 9.05 5.87 -5.19
N GLY A 360 9.62 4.71 -5.54
CA GLY A 360 9.34 3.96 -6.77
C GLY A 360 10.01 4.51 -8.03
N ILE A 361 10.89 5.51 -7.91
CA ILE A 361 11.62 6.10 -9.03
C ILE A 361 13.05 5.56 -9.03
N SER A 362 13.39 4.79 -10.07
CA SER A 362 14.72 4.26 -10.38
C SER A 362 15.31 4.95 -11.62
N GLY A 363 16.44 4.49 -12.16
CA GLY A 363 16.98 5.02 -13.44
C GLY A 363 17.51 6.46 -13.34
N TRP A 364 18.12 6.81 -12.22
CA TRP A 364 18.66 8.15 -12.01
C TRP A 364 19.95 8.38 -12.81
N ARG A 365 20.21 9.63 -13.21
CA ARG A 365 21.43 10.01 -13.93
C ARG A 365 22.11 11.24 -13.31
N THR A 366 23.26 11.61 -13.89
CA THR A 366 23.90 12.90 -13.61
C THR A 366 23.35 13.99 -14.52
N PHE A 367 23.66 15.25 -14.20
CA PHE A 367 23.37 16.39 -15.06
C PHE A 367 24.04 16.21 -16.43
N THR A 368 23.34 16.58 -17.51
CA THR A 368 24.03 16.88 -18.76
C THR A 368 24.79 18.21 -18.64
N ARG A 369 25.66 18.51 -19.60
CA ARG A 369 26.37 19.78 -19.67
C ARG A 369 25.39 20.93 -19.82
N GLU A 370 24.38 20.80 -20.69
CA GLU A 370 23.35 21.81 -20.92
C GLU A 370 22.56 22.07 -19.64
N GLU A 371 22.14 21.02 -18.94
CA GLU A 371 21.44 21.15 -17.67
C GLU A 371 22.34 21.81 -16.60
N ALA A 372 23.60 21.45 -16.52
CA ALA A 372 24.54 22.08 -15.59
C ALA A 372 24.75 23.58 -15.90
N GLU A 373 24.78 23.97 -17.17
CA GLU A 373 24.84 25.38 -17.60
C GLU A 373 23.60 26.16 -17.19
N GLU A 374 22.42 25.59 -17.41
CA GLU A 374 21.15 26.21 -17.07
C GLU A 374 20.96 26.31 -15.56
N PHE A 375 21.24 25.23 -14.82
CA PHE A 375 21.15 25.19 -13.36
C PHE A 375 22.08 26.22 -12.73
N TYR A 376 23.32 26.32 -13.25
CA TYR A 376 24.25 27.34 -12.81
C TYR A 376 23.72 28.75 -13.08
N LYS A 377 23.19 29.01 -14.29
CA LYS A 377 22.67 30.33 -14.66
C LYS A 377 21.51 30.75 -13.78
N GLU A 378 20.65 29.80 -13.40
CA GLU A 378 19.49 30.04 -12.55
C GLU A 378 19.89 30.27 -11.09
N PHE A 379 20.75 29.41 -10.52
CA PHE A 379 20.95 29.39 -9.07
C PHE A 379 22.31 29.89 -8.57
N SER A 380 23.32 30.11 -9.42
CA SER A 380 24.65 30.52 -8.95
C SER A 380 24.64 31.80 -8.09
N ALA A 381 23.68 32.70 -8.31
CA ALA A 381 23.47 33.91 -7.51
C ALA A 381 22.45 33.75 -6.36
N GLU A 382 21.53 32.78 -6.44
CA GLU A 382 20.36 32.63 -5.55
C GLU A 382 20.35 31.28 -4.78
N LEU A 383 21.51 30.61 -4.70
CA LEU A 383 21.61 29.28 -4.11
C LEU A 383 21.23 29.23 -2.62
N ALA A 384 21.34 30.35 -1.91
CA ALA A 384 20.90 30.44 -0.52
C ALA A 384 19.39 30.18 -0.36
N GLY A 385 18.57 30.69 -1.30
CA GLY A 385 17.14 30.47 -1.31
C GLY A 385 16.81 29.00 -1.61
N LEU A 386 17.45 28.45 -2.64
CA LEU A 386 17.31 27.03 -2.98
C LEU A 386 17.71 26.13 -1.81
N ASN A 387 18.90 26.30 -1.25
CA ASN A 387 19.38 25.48 -0.14
C ASN A 387 18.49 25.57 1.09
N THR A 388 17.93 26.75 1.39
CA THR A 388 16.96 26.91 2.49
C THR A 388 15.70 26.08 2.24
N LEU A 389 15.20 26.05 1.00
CA LEU A 389 14.06 25.22 0.61
C LEU A 389 14.39 23.73 0.74
N LEU A 390 15.58 23.30 0.28
CA LEU A 390 16.03 21.91 0.35
C LEU A 390 16.17 21.44 1.81
N GLU A 391 16.88 22.18 2.66
CA GLU A 391 17.10 21.81 4.07
C GLU A 391 15.80 21.68 4.86
N ARG A 392 14.86 22.63 4.66
CA ARG A 392 13.57 22.62 5.37
C ARG A 392 12.74 21.38 5.04
N ASN A 393 12.95 20.80 3.86
CA ASN A 393 12.26 19.59 3.42
C ASN A 393 13.14 18.33 3.55
N GLY A 394 14.20 18.39 4.37
CA GLY A 394 15.05 17.24 4.67
C GLY A 394 15.98 16.80 3.54
N GLN A 395 16.15 17.62 2.49
CA GLN A 395 16.99 17.30 1.35
C GLN A 395 18.42 17.82 1.54
N ASN A 396 19.37 17.15 0.88
CA ASN A 396 20.76 17.59 0.80
C ASN A 396 20.92 18.89 -0.01
N ILE A 397 21.79 19.78 0.46
CA ILE A 397 22.06 21.09 -0.17
C ILE A 397 23.12 21.05 -1.27
N PHE A 398 23.11 22.08 -2.11
CA PHE A 398 24.20 22.38 -3.03
C PHE A 398 25.27 23.28 -2.37
N TYR A 399 26.49 22.78 -2.27
CA TYR A 399 27.68 23.51 -1.83
C TYR A 399 28.25 24.47 -2.89
N THR A 400 28.71 25.64 -2.41
CA THR A 400 29.30 26.74 -3.20
C THR A 400 30.77 27.02 -2.86
N ASP A 401 31.49 26.05 -2.34
CA ASP A 401 32.92 26.22 -2.10
C ASP A 401 33.72 25.86 -3.37
N ASP A 402 34.86 26.51 -3.60
CA ASP A 402 35.66 26.37 -4.82
C ASP A 402 36.17 24.94 -5.03
N SER A 403 36.29 24.18 -3.94
CA SER A 403 36.68 22.78 -3.89
C SER A 403 35.53 21.81 -4.17
N ARG A 404 34.28 22.28 -4.20
CA ARG A 404 33.07 21.45 -4.29
C ARG A 404 32.51 21.48 -5.69
N ARG A 405 32.57 20.32 -6.35
CA ARG A 405 32.16 20.15 -7.74
C ARG A 405 31.24 18.94 -7.86
N TYR A 406 30.32 19.00 -8.81
CA TYR A 406 29.31 17.98 -9.08
C TYR A 406 29.67 17.21 -10.32
N LEU A 407 29.43 15.91 -10.32
CA LEU A 407 29.56 15.03 -11.48
C LEU A 407 28.47 15.36 -12.51
N CYS A 408 28.84 15.38 -13.79
CA CYS A 408 27.97 15.56 -14.94
C CYS A 408 28.50 14.73 -16.12
N GLU A 409 27.68 14.55 -17.16
CA GLU A 409 28.02 13.77 -18.36
C GLU A 409 28.48 12.35 -17.98
N ASP A 410 27.57 11.58 -17.36
CA ASP A 410 27.81 10.22 -16.84
C ASP A 410 29.04 10.12 -15.91
N GLY A 411 29.27 11.22 -15.19
CA GLY A 411 30.39 11.40 -14.28
C GLY A 411 31.74 11.68 -14.94
N GLU A 412 31.84 11.73 -16.27
CA GLU A 412 33.11 12.00 -16.95
C GLU A 412 33.63 13.42 -16.70
N TYR A 413 32.72 14.36 -16.44
CA TYR A 413 33.02 15.76 -16.21
C TYR A 413 32.48 16.23 -14.87
N THR A 414 32.94 17.41 -14.48
CA THR A 414 32.48 18.09 -13.27
C THR A 414 32.20 19.55 -13.56
N PHE A 415 31.23 20.12 -12.86
CA PHE A 415 30.97 21.55 -12.82
C PHE A 415 30.94 22.06 -11.38
N GLY A 416 31.13 23.37 -11.21
CA GLY A 416 31.10 24.02 -9.90
C GLY A 416 30.12 25.17 -9.90
N LEU A 417 29.47 25.40 -8.76
CA LEU A 417 28.50 26.48 -8.57
C LEU A 417 29.16 27.77 -8.03
N TYR A 418 30.42 27.69 -7.60
CA TYR A 418 31.17 28.85 -7.13
C TYR A 418 31.83 29.62 -8.27
N GLY A 419 31.67 30.95 -8.25
CA GLY A 419 32.46 31.87 -9.06
C GLY A 419 32.00 31.95 -10.51
N LYS A 420 32.74 31.34 -11.44
CA LYS A 420 32.39 31.26 -12.87
C LYS A 420 32.16 29.79 -13.22
N LEU A 421 31.13 29.49 -14.00
CA LEU A 421 30.91 28.14 -14.52
C LEU A 421 32.12 27.68 -15.34
N ASN A 422 32.65 26.52 -14.97
CA ASN A 422 33.73 25.86 -15.67
C ASN A 422 33.53 24.35 -15.59
N PHE A 423 33.83 23.65 -16.69
CA PHE A 423 33.80 22.20 -16.76
C PHE A 423 35.23 21.64 -16.75
N TYR A 424 35.46 20.62 -15.92
CA TYR A 424 36.72 19.89 -15.87
C TYR A 424 36.47 18.40 -15.92
N LYS A 425 37.38 17.65 -16.56
CA LYS A 425 37.34 16.19 -16.53
C LYS A 425 37.46 15.68 -15.09
N ALA A 426 36.62 14.72 -14.71
CA ALA A 426 36.62 14.15 -13.37
C ALA A 426 37.93 13.37 -13.12
N GLY A 427 38.59 13.67 -12.00
CA GLY A 427 39.77 12.96 -11.56
C GLY A 427 39.43 11.63 -10.90
N LYS A 428 40.27 10.61 -11.11
CA LYS A 428 40.06 9.26 -10.55
C LYS A 428 40.34 9.12 -9.05
N THR A 429 40.94 10.13 -8.43
CA THR A 429 41.37 10.11 -7.02
C THR A 429 40.74 11.20 -6.17
N VAL A 430 40.01 12.12 -6.80
CA VAL A 430 39.36 13.27 -6.15
C VAL A 430 37.88 12.98 -6.04
N LYS A 431 37.28 13.32 -4.90
CA LYS A 431 35.84 13.14 -4.66
C LYS A 431 35.05 14.34 -5.17
N TYR A 432 33.87 14.05 -5.71
CA TYR A 432 32.91 14.98 -6.27
C TYR A 432 31.51 14.64 -5.76
N TYR A 433 30.59 15.59 -5.81
CA TYR A 433 29.21 15.34 -5.45
C TYR A 433 28.48 14.66 -6.62
N LEU A 434 27.85 13.53 -6.31
CA LEU A 434 26.89 12.84 -7.15
C LEU A 434 25.50 13.28 -6.70
N ARG A 435 24.85 14.12 -7.51
CA ARG A 435 23.49 14.60 -7.28
C ARG A 435 22.58 14.03 -8.36
N PRO A 436 21.69 13.08 -8.02
CA PRO A 436 20.84 12.43 -9.01
C PRO A 436 19.80 13.38 -9.59
N VAL A 437 19.63 13.31 -10.90
CA VAL A 437 18.58 14.00 -11.65
C VAL A 437 17.88 13.01 -12.56
N LYS A 438 16.60 13.27 -12.84
CA LYS A 438 15.81 12.44 -13.76
C LYS A 438 14.80 13.32 -14.51
N LYS A 439 14.61 13.02 -15.79
CA LYS A 439 13.46 13.53 -16.56
C LYS A 439 12.29 12.59 -16.32
N VAL A 440 11.13 13.15 -16.10
CA VAL A 440 9.88 12.41 -15.87
C VAL A 440 8.77 13.11 -16.62
N PHE A 441 7.70 12.40 -16.94
CA PHE A 441 6.54 12.97 -17.59
C PHE A 441 5.39 13.03 -16.61
N PHE A 442 5.03 14.23 -16.15
CA PHE A 442 3.83 14.42 -15.34
C PHE A 442 2.61 14.40 -16.23
N GLN A 443 1.61 13.63 -15.83
CA GLN A 443 0.30 13.63 -16.45
C GLN A 443 -0.74 13.84 -15.35
N THR A 444 -1.59 14.85 -15.51
CA THR A 444 -2.75 15.06 -14.66
C THR A 444 -3.78 14.01 -14.99
N TYR A 445 -4.47 13.54 -13.97
CA TYR A 445 -5.64 12.71 -14.19
C TYR A 445 -6.65 13.48 -15.07
N THR A 446 -6.91 12.99 -16.28
CA THR A 446 -7.96 13.54 -17.15
C THR A 446 -9.31 13.27 -16.47
N HIS A 447 -10.01 14.34 -16.08
CA HIS A 447 -11.31 14.27 -15.41
C HIS A 447 -12.46 13.87 -16.34
#